data_AF-A0A842LPG9-F1
#
_entry.id   AF-A0A842LPG9-F1
#
_cell.length_a   1.000
_cell.length_b   1.000
_cell.length_c   1.000
_cell.angle_alpha   90.00
_cell.angle_beta   90.00
_cell.angle_gamma   90.00
#
_symmetry.space_group_name_H-M   'P 1'
#
loop_
_entity.id
_entity.type
_entity.pdbx_description
1 polymer ?
#
loop_
_entity_poly.entity_id
_entity_poly.type
_entity_poly.pdbx_seq_one_letter_code
_entity_poly.pdbx_strand_id
1 'polypeptide(L)'
;AVLGKSESASKKFDLGDAEKVEVPSGSVEKEREFTYVVTLNDLDEANARRSSIFSLFSPPSREIDSEVREAVDEQVKRWVEEGRAELIPGVLFIDETHLMDIELFAFMNRAMESEMAPIIILASNRGVSRIRGTDIVSPHGIPLDLLDRLLIITTEPYTRDEIRKIIEIRAQESGIVLSEEAKEMLTKLGEENSMRYATQLLAPAFEYAKLRGSSQVELEDVKRASEVFVDVSQSSEYLKKWEERMIKG
;
A
#
# COMPACT_ATOMS: atom_id res chain seq x y z
N ALA A 1 10.75 -28.97 0.84
CA ALA A 1 10.37 -30.18 1.59
C ALA A 1 10.23 -29.75 3.03
N VAL A 2 9.13 -30.10 3.68
CA VAL A 2 8.95 -29.77 5.09
C VAL A 2 9.99 -30.58 5.88
N LEU A 3 10.77 -29.90 6.70
CA LEU A 3 11.77 -30.54 7.55
C LEU A 3 11.05 -31.08 8.79
N GLY A 4 11.19 -32.37 9.06
CA GLY A 4 10.53 -33.03 10.20
C GLY A 4 11.05 -34.44 10.41
N LYS A 5 10.47 -35.15 11.38
CA LYS A 5 10.88 -36.53 11.69
C LYS A 5 10.12 -37.52 10.83
N SER A 6 10.81 -38.49 10.21
CA SER A 6 10.12 -39.49 9.40
C SER A 6 9.30 -40.46 10.25
N GLU A 7 8.15 -40.89 9.73
CA GLU A 7 7.27 -41.86 10.42
C GLU A 7 8.01 -43.16 10.76
N SER A 8 8.92 -43.60 9.88
CA SER A 8 9.72 -44.82 10.06
C SER A 8 10.79 -44.71 11.15
N ALA A 9 11.21 -43.49 11.52
CA ALA A 9 12.22 -43.23 12.54
C ALA A 9 11.61 -42.90 13.93
N SER A 10 10.29 -42.82 14.03
CA SER A 10 9.57 -42.67 15.30
C SER A 10 9.69 -43.96 16.12
N LYS A 11 10.65 -44.02 17.05
CA LYS A 11 10.66 -45.06 18.09
C LYS A 11 9.41 -44.88 18.97
N LYS A 12 8.86 -45.99 19.47
CA LYS A 12 7.72 -46.07 20.41
C LYS A 12 7.81 -45.21 21.69
N PHE A 13 8.92 -44.51 21.93
CA PHE A 13 9.24 -43.80 23.18
C PHE A 13 9.77 -42.39 22.96
N ASP A 14 9.33 -41.68 21.92
CA ASP A 14 9.61 -40.25 21.80
C ASP A 14 8.48 -39.43 22.42
N LEU A 15 8.77 -38.83 23.57
CA LEU A 15 7.90 -38.02 24.42
C LEU A 15 7.71 -36.59 23.90
N GLY A 16 7.60 -36.39 22.59
CA GLY A 16 7.44 -35.05 22.01
C GLY A 16 6.60 -35.03 20.75
N ASP A 17 5.77 -33.99 20.62
CA ASP A 17 4.96 -33.67 19.43
C ASP A 17 5.85 -33.14 18.29
N ALA A 18 6.78 -33.95 17.82
CA ALA A 18 7.52 -33.64 16.60
C ALA A 18 6.66 -33.96 15.39
N GLU A 19 6.43 -32.96 14.54
CA GLU A 19 5.64 -33.08 13.31
C GLU A 19 6.25 -34.17 12.40
N LYS A 20 5.43 -35.17 12.07
CA LYS A 20 5.85 -36.30 11.24
C LYS A 20 5.76 -35.91 9.78
N VAL A 21 6.83 -36.13 9.04
CA VAL A 21 6.89 -35.85 7.59
C VAL A 21 7.21 -37.12 6.83
N GLU A 22 6.65 -37.26 5.64
CA GLU A 22 6.98 -38.39 4.77
C GLU A 22 8.44 -38.33 4.31
N VAL A 23 9.08 -39.49 4.19
CA VAL A 23 10.44 -39.58 3.66
C VAL A 23 10.39 -39.18 2.18
N PRO A 24 11.08 -38.11 1.75
CA PRO A 24 11.09 -37.72 0.34
C PRO A 24 11.64 -38.85 -0.53
N SER A 25 10.98 -39.16 -1.63
CA SER A 25 11.44 -40.13 -2.61
C SER A 25 12.41 -39.52 -3.63
N GLY A 26 13.21 -40.37 -4.28
CA GLY A 26 14.20 -40.00 -5.30
C GLY A 26 15.62 -39.77 -4.77
N SER A 27 16.48 -39.19 -5.60
CA SER A 27 17.87 -38.88 -5.22
C SER A 27 17.91 -37.86 -4.07
N VAL A 28 18.85 -38.04 -3.15
CA VAL A 28 19.09 -37.10 -2.03
C VAL A 28 19.58 -35.77 -2.59
N GLU A 29 20.51 -35.83 -3.54
CA GLU A 29 20.98 -34.68 -4.30
C GLU A 29 20.00 -34.40 -5.45
N LYS A 30 19.44 -33.19 -5.47
CA LYS A 30 18.52 -32.74 -6.51
C LYS A 30 19.04 -31.40 -7.01
N GLU A 31 19.30 -31.33 -8.31
CA GLU A 31 19.50 -30.05 -8.97
C GLU A 31 18.15 -29.36 -9.08
N ARG A 32 18.08 -28.12 -8.59
CA ARG A 32 16.87 -27.29 -8.64
C ARG A 32 17.28 -25.94 -9.18
N GLU A 33 16.58 -25.53 -10.23
CA GLU A 33 16.69 -24.18 -10.75
C GLU A 33 15.77 -23.26 -9.95
N PHE A 34 16.30 -22.15 -9.46
CA PHE A 34 15.55 -21.15 -8.73
C PHE A 34 15.68 -19.82 -9.46
N THR A 35 14.54 -19.22 -9.81
CA THR A 35 14.49 -17.85 -10.30
C THR A 35 14.32 -16.91 -9.12
N TYR A 36 15.25 -15.96 -8.96
CA TYR A 36 15.17 -14.92 -7.94
C TYR A 36 14.79 -13.60 -8.61
N VAL A 37 13.82 -12.91 -8.04
CA VAL A 37 13.46 -11.55 -8.42
C VAL A 37 14.07 -10.62 -7.39
N VAL A 38 14.93 -9.72 -7.86
CA VAL A 38 15.62 -8.72 -7.03
C VAL A 38 15.45 -7.35 -7.69
N THR A 39 15.34 -6.30 -6.90
CA THR A 39 15.31 -4.93 -7.42
C THR A 39 16.71 -4.39 -7.61
N LEU A 40 16.88 -3.35 -8.44
CA LEU A 40 18.16 -2.65 -8.57
C LEU A 40 18.63 -2.09 -7.23
N ASN A 41 17.71 -1.54 -6.42
CA ASN A 41 18.02 -1.05 -5.08
C ASN A 41 18.56 -2.16 -4.15
N ASP A 42 18.05 -3.41 -4.25
CA ASP A 42 18.59 -4.53 -3.46
C ASP A 42 20.04 -4.84 -3.84
N LEU A 43 20.36 -4.76 -5.13
CA LEU A 43 21.72 -4.92 -5.65
C LEU A 43 22.61 -3.77 -5.23
N ASP A 44 22.12 -2.53 -5.28
CA ASP A 44 22.83 -1.34 -4.83
C ASP A 44 23.20 -1.45 -3.34
N GLU A 45 22.24 -1.80 -2.49
CA GLU A 45 22.49 -2.03 -1.06
C GLU A 45 23.51 -3.14 -0.80
N ALA A 46 23.40 -4.25 -1.54
CA ALA A 46 24.31 -5.38 -1.40
C ALA A 46 25.76 -5.02 -1.81
N ASN A 47 25.92 -4.17 -2.83
CA ASN A 47 27.22 -3.70 -3.28
C ASN A 47 27.80 -2.60 -2.38
N ALA A 48 26.96 -1.67 -1.91
CA ALA A 48 27.36 -0.62 -0.96
C ALA A 48 27.86 -1.21 0.37
N ARG A 49 27.18 -2.25 0.90
CA ARG A 49 27.60 -2.95 2.12
C ARG A 49 28.93 -3.68 1.96
N ARG A 50 29.24 -4.19 0.76
CA ARG A 50 30.53 -4.85 0.46
C ARG A 50 31.70 -3.87 0.42
N SER A 51 31.46 -2.63 0.03
CA SER A 51 32.51 -1.60 -0.12
C SER A 51 33.00 -1.02 1.21
N SER A 52 32.30 -1.21 2.33
CA SER A 52 32.54 -0.40 3.52
C SER A 52 32.94 -1.18 4.77
N ILE A 53 34.18 -1.66 4.82
CA ILE A 53 34.85 -2.04 6.08
C ILE A 53 34.94 -0.83 7.05
N PHE A 54 34.93 0.40 6.52
CA PHE A 54 35.00 1.64 7.28
C PHE A 54 33.64 2.20 7.74
N SER A 55 32.51 1.61 7.31
CA SER A 55 31.15 2.00 7.75
C SER A 55 30.90 1.79 9.25
N LEU A 56 31.74 1.00 9.92
CA LEU A 56 31.73 0.82 11.37
C LEU A 56 32.01 2.11 12.16
N PHE A 57 32.66 3.11 11.55
CA PHE A 57 33.11 4.34 12.23
C PHE A 57 32.37 5.61 11.80
N SER A 58 31.51 5.52 10.78
CA SER A 58 30.69 6.64 10.31
C SER A 58 29.25 6.44 10.76
N PRO A 59 28.50 7.51 11.10
CA PRO A 59 27.06 7.39 11.30
C PRO A 59 26.44 6.75 10.05
N PRO A 60 25.44 5.86 10.19
CA PRO A 60 24.87 5.15 9.07
C PRO A 60 24.17 6.13 8.13
N SER A 61 24.91 6.65 7.15
CA SER A 61 24.30 7.19 5.94
C SER A 61 23.71 5.99 5.20
N ARG A 62 22.39 5.99 5.05
CA ARG A 62 21.67 5.04 4.19
C ARG A 62 21.81 5.38 2.70
N GLU A 63 22.41 6.51 2.37
CA GLU A 63 22.51 6.95 0.98
C GLU A 63 23.58 6.17 0.25
N ILE A 64 23.19 5.50 -0.83
CA ILE A 64 24.10 4.78 -1.72
C ILE A 64 24.68 5.76 -2.72
N ASP A 65 26.01 5.78 -2.80
CA ASP A 65 26.80 6.61 -3.71
C ASP A 65 26.43 6.35 -5.19
N SER A 66 26.47 7.40 -6.00
CA SER A 66 26.21 7.31 -7.44
C SER A 66 27.16 6.36 -8.15
N GLU A 67 28.44 6.28 -7.74
CA GLU A 67 29.42 5.37 -8.34
C GLU A 67 29.01 3.90 -8.17
N VAL A 68 28.44 3.56 -7.01
CA VAL A 68 27.94 2.19 -6.75
C VAL A 68 26.73 1.89 -7.64
N ARG A 69 25.81 2.84 -7.80
CA ARG A 69 24.62 2.67 -8.65
C ARG A 69 25.00 2.50 -10.12
N GLU A 70 25.89 3.34 -10.63
CA GLU A 70 26.39 3.22 -12.01
C GLU A 70 27.06 1.87 -12.26
N ALA A 71 27.88 1.40 -11.32
CA ALA A 71 28.53 0.09 -11.42
C ALA A 71 27.52 -1.07 -11.42
N VAL A 72 26.44 -0.97 -10.63
CA VAL A 72 25.35 -1.96 -10.60
C VAL A 72 24.57 -1.92 -11.92
N ASP A 73 24.25 -0.72 -12.43
CA ASP A 73 23.54 -0.56 -13.70
C ASP A 73 24.32 -1.19 -14.86
N GLU A 74 25.64 -0.96 -14.95
CA GLU A 74 26.50 -1.61 -15.95
C GLU A 74 26.55 -3.13 -15.78
N GLN A 75 26.61 -3.61 -14.54
CA GLN A 75 26.60 -5.05 -14.25
C GLN A 75 25.29 -5.71 -14.70
N VAL A 76 24.15 -5.08 -14.40
CA VAL A 76 22.83 -5.59 -14.78
C VAL A 76 22.65 -5.56 -16.30
N LYS A 77 23.05 -4.47 -16.98
CA LYS A 77 23.03 -4.41 -18.45
C LYS A 77 23.78 -5.58 -19.08
N ARG A 78 25.00 -5.84 -18.62
CA ARG A 78 25.78 -6.99 -19.09
C ARG A 78 25.10 -8.33 -18.80
N TRP A 79 24.49 -8.53 -17.63
CA TRP A 79 23.76 -9.78 -17.36
C TRP A 79 22.56 -9.97 -18.28
N VAL A 80 21.88 -8.89 -18.65
CA VAL A 80 20.78 -8.94 -19.61
C VAL A 80 21.29 -9.25 -21.02
N GLU A 81 22.37 -8.59 -21.46
CA GLU A 81 23.01 -8.85 -22.78
C GLU A 81 23.55 -10.29 -22.89
N GLU A 82 24.11 -10.83 -21.81
CA GLU A 82 24.59 -12.22 -21.72
C GLU A 82 23.44 -13.25 -21.62
N GLY A 83 22.18 -12.82 -21.49
CA GLY A 83 21.03 -13.71 -21.29
C GLY A 83 20.97 -14.40 -19.93
N ARG A 84 21.70 -13.88 -18.93
CA ARG A 84 21.77 -14.41 -17.56
C ARG A 84 20.70 -13.82 -16.65
N ALA A 85 20.13 -12.68 -17.03
CA ALA A 85 19.06 -12.00 -16.30
C ALA A 85 18.03 -11.42 -17.29
N GLU A 86 16.81 -11.22 -16.81
CA GLU A 86 15.75 -10.53 -17.54
C GLU A 86 15.32 -9.30 -16.71
N LEU A 87 15.14 -8.16 -17.38
CA LEU A 87 14.69 -6.94 -16.73
C LEU A 87 13.17 -6.87 -16.79
N ILE A 88 12.53 -6.85 -15.61
CA ILE A 88 11.08 -6.78 -15.47
C ILE A 88 10.70 -5.37 -14.99
N PRO A 89 10.00 -4.56 -15.80
CA PRO A 89 9.58 -3.23 -15.37
C PRO A 89 8.53 -3.33 -14.25
N GLY A 90 8.79 -2.64 -13.15
CA GLY A 90 7.86 -2.54 -12.02
C GLY A 90 6.81 -1.45 -12.18
N VAL A 91 6.07 -1.20 -11.10
CA VAL A 91 5.11 -0.09 -11.00
C VAL A 91 5.48 0.79 -9.81
N LEU A 92 5.63 2.09 -10.05
CA LEU A 92 5.78 3.10 -9.00
C LEU A 92 4.46 3.87 -8.87
N PHE A 93 3.75 3.65 -7.78
CA PHE A 93 2.53 4.37 -7.45
C PHE A 93 2.82 5.50 -6.47
N ILE A 94 2.45 6.73 -6.84
CA ILE A 94 2.58 7.92 -6.00
C ILE A 94 1.17 8.49 -5.79
N ASP A 95 0.70 8.43 -4.55
CA ASP A 95 -0.54 9.07 -4.12
C ASP A 95 -0.31 10.53 -3.74
N GLU A 96 -1.36 11.34 -3.82
CA GLU A 96 -1.35 12.77 -3.46
C GLU A 96 -0.21 13.58 -4.12
N THR A 97 -0.04 13.44 -5.43
CA THR A 97 1.09 14.05 -6.17
C THR A 97 1.17 15.57 -6.09
N HIS A 98 0.06 16.24 -5.82
CA HIS A 98 0.02 17.69 -5.55
C HIS A 98 0.84 18.11 -4.32
N LEU A 99 1.31 17.17 -3.49
CA LEU A 99 2.22 17.42 -2.37
C LEU A 99 3.69 17.48 -2.79
N MET A 100 4.03 17.06 -4.01
CA MET A 100 5.39 17.14 -4.56
C MET A 100 5.73 18.60 -4.94
N ASP A 101 7.02 18.92 -4.88
CA ASP A 101 7.54 20.20 -5.34
C ASP A 101 8.10 20.11 -6.77
N ILE A 102 8.45 21.27 -7.31
CA ILE A 102 8.99 21.39 -8.65
C ILE A 102 10.32 20.62 -8.84
N GLU A 103 11.13 20.48 -7.78
CA GLU A 103 12.41 19.76 -7.85
C GLU A 103 12.20 18.26 -8.01
N LEU A 104 11.23 17.69 -7.29
CA LEU A 104 10.82 16.30 -7.45
C LEU A 104 10.22 16.05 -8.84
N PHE A 105 9.39 16.95 -9.36
CA PHE A 105 8.88 16.79 -10.73
C PHE A 105 10.00 16.87 -11.78
N ALA A 106 10.99 17.73 -11.61
CA ALA A 106 12.16 17.80 -12.48
C ALA A 106 13.03 16.54 -12.40
N PHE A 107 13.16 15.93 -11.20
CA PHE A 107 13.79 14.63 -11.04
C PHE A 107 13.01 13.53 -11.76
N MET A 108 11.69 13.48 -11.58
CA MET A 108 10.82 12.48 -12.22
C MET A 108 10.88 12.57 -13.74
N ASN A 109 10.83 13.79 -14.30
CA ASN A 109 10.95 14.02 -15.74
C ASN A 109 12.22 13.39 -16.33
N ARG A 110 13.35 13.48 -15.62
CA ARG A 110 14.63 12.85 -16.01
C ARG A 110 14.60 11.34 -15.79
N ALA A 111 14.06 10.87 -14.67
CA ALA A 111 13.97 9.44 -14.37
C ALA A 111 13.11 8.69 -15.39
N MET A 112 12.04 9.31 -15.90
CA MET A 112 11.17 8.77 -16.95
C MET A 112 11.84 8.61 -18.31
N GLU A 113 13.01 9.21 -18.53
CA GLU A 113 13.78 9.06 -19.77
C GLU A 113 14.69 7.82 -19.74
N SER A 114 14.89 7.21 -18.57
CA SER A 114 15.67 5.98 -18.44
C SER A 114 14.93 4.79 -19.06
N GLU A 115 15.65 3.95 -19.81
CA GLU A 115 15.11 2.68 -20.35
C GLU A 115 14.66 1.70 -19.26
N MET A 116 15.21 1.85 -18.04
CA MET A 116 14.87 1.02 -16.88
C MET A 116 13.75 1.62 -16.03
N ALA A 117 13.11 2.71 -16.48
CA ALA A 117 12.08 3.37 -15.72
C ALA A 117 10.86 2.45 -15.53
N PRO A 118 10.33 2.31 -14.29
CA PRO A 118 9.10 1.59 -14.06
C PRO A 118 7.90 2.35 -14.65
N ILE A 119 6.75 1.68 -14.73
CA ILE A 119 5.48 2.35 -15.03
C ILE A 119 5.13 3.25 -13.84
N ILE A 120 4.98 4.54 -14.09
CA ILE A 120 4.68 5.54 -13.05
C ILE A 120 3.18 5.85 -13.06
N ILE A 121 2.52 5.61 -11.93
CA ILE A 121 1.11 5.93 -11.73
C ILE A 121 1.02 7.04 -10.69
N LEU A 122 0.47 8.18 -11.11
CA LEU A 122 0.29 9.37 -10.31
C LEU A 122 -1.20 9.53 -9.96
N ALA A 123 -1.53 9.67 -8.68
CA ALA A 123 -2.89 9.96 -8.23
C ALA A 123 -2.97 11.36 -7.60
N SER A 124 -4.02 12.10 -7.95
CA SER A 124 -4.31 13.40 -7.36
C SER A 124 -5.80 13.54 -7.10
N ASN A 125 -6.14 14.02 -5.91
CA ASN A 125 -7.51 14.35 -5.49
C ASN A 125 -7.84 15.85 -5.67
N ARG A 126 -6.91 16.64 -6.25
CA ARG A 126 -7.12 18.07 -6.50
C ARG A 126 -7.29 18.32 -8.00
N GLY A 127 -8.32 19.09 -8.36
CA GLY A 127 -8.53 19.51 -9.75
C GLY A 127 -7.51 20.56 -10.19
N VAL A 128 -7.31 21.60 -9.38
CA VAL A 128 -6.35 22.67 -9.64
C VAL A 128 -5.59 22.96 -8.34
N SER A 129 -4.26 23.00 -8.39
CA SER A 129 -3.43 23.31 -7.23
C SER A 129 -2.19 24.10 -7.61
N ARG A 130 -1.60 24.78 -6.62
CA ARG A 130 -0.30 25.45 -6.80
C ARG A 130 0.80 24.39 -6.78
N ILE A 131 1.73 24.47 -7.73
CA ILE A 131 2.93 23.64 -7.75
C ILE A 131 3.82 24.11 -6.61
N ARG A 132 4.12 23.23 -5.64
CA ARG A 132 4.91 23.62 -4.45
C ARG A 132 6.31 24.04 -4.88
N GLY A 133 6.80 25.10 -4.23
CA GLY A 133 8.07 25.76 -4.60
C GLY A 133 7.91 26.84 -5.68
N THR A 134 6.71 27.06 -6.21
CA THR A 134 6.43 28.11 -7.21
C THR A 134 5.12 28.85 -6.89
N ASP A 135 4.87 29.96 -7.60
CA ASP A 135 3.56 30.65 -7.59
C ASP A 135 2.62 30.20 -8.72
N ILE A 136 3.01 29.17 -9.48
CA ILE A 136 2.26 28.68 -10.64
C ILE A 136 1.13 27.76 -10.17
N VAL A 137 -0.06 27.98 -10.71
CA VAL A 137 -1.24 27.14 -10.49
C VAL A 137 -1.49 26.31 -11.75
N SER A 138 -1.67 25.01 -11.58
CA SER A 138 -1.82 24.06 -12.68
C SER A 138 -2.85 22.97 -12.35
N PRO A 139 -3.39 22.27 -13.37
CA PRO A 139 -4.21 21.08 -13.16
C PRO A 139 -3.46 20.06 -12.29
N HIS A 140 -4.13 19.50 -11.30
CA HIS A 140 -3.59 18.49 -10.40
C HIS A 140 -2.35 18.90 -9.58
N GLY A 141 -1.87 20.15 -9.68
CA GLY A 141 -0.62 20.60 -9.08
C GLY A 141 0.64 20.06 -9.76
N ILE A 142 0.51 19.62 -11.02
CA ILE A 142 1.61 19.05 -11.82
C ILE A 142 2.07 20.09 -12.85
N PRO A 143 3.38 20.25 -13.12
CA PRO A 143 3.88 21.10 -14.20
C PRO A 143 3.27 20.74 -15.56
N LEU A 144 2.96 21.75 -16.39
CA LEU A 144 2.29 21.54 -17.68
C LEU A 144 3.12 20.68 -18.64
N ASP A 145 4.44 20.82 -18.62
CA ASP A 145 5.38 20.02 -19.41
C ASP A 145 5.31 18.52 -19.07
N LEU A 146 5.13 18.19 -17.79
CA LEU A 146 4.96 16.81 -17.37
C LEU A 146 3.54 16.33 -17.69
N LEU A 147 2.50 17.15 -17.45
CA LEU A 147 1.12 16.80 -17.78
C LEU A 147 0.93 16.42 -19.25
N ASP A 148 1.57 17.13 -20.18
CA ASP A 148 1.50 16.84 -21.61
C ASP A 148 2.09 15.46 -21.99
N ARG A 149 2.92 14.88 -21.11
CA ARG A 149 3.52 13.53 -21.27
C ARG A 149 2.71 12.42 -20.61
N LEU A 150 1.68 12.77 -19.82
CA LEU A 150 0.91 11.81 -19.03
C LEU A 150 -0.41 11.42 -19.72
N LEU A 151 -0.84 10.18 -19.51
CA LEU A 151 -2.20 9.75 -19.82
C LEU A 151 -3.07 9.96 -18.58
N ILE A 152 -4.11 10.78 -18.71
CA ILE A 152 -5.02 11.09 -17.61
C ILE A 152 -6.23 10.16 -17.66
N ILE A 153 -6.45 9.41 -16.59
CA ILE A 153 -7.65 8.59 -16.38
C ILE A 153 -8.49 9.27 -15.30
N THR A 154 -9.71 9.69 -15.67
CA THR A 154 -10.66 10.28 -14.72
C THR A 154 -11.53 9.19 -14.09
N THR A 155 -11.72 9.27 -12.78
CA THR A 155 -12.66 8.41 -12.05
C THR A 155 -13.99 9.11 -11.83
N GLU A 156 -15.08 8.36 -11.86
CA GLU A 156 -16.42 8.86 -11.54
C GLU A 156 -16.82 8.49 -10.10
N PRO A 157 -17.70 9.28 -9.45
CA PRO A 157 -18.29 8.88 -8.17
C PRO A 157 -19.07 7.57 -8.30
N TYR A 158 -19.00 6.73 -7.27
CA TYR A 158 -19.77 5.49 -7.22
C TYR A 158 -21.27 5.75 -7.17
N THR A 159 -22.02 4.90 -7.87
CA THR A 159 -23.46 4.78 -7.73
C THR A 159 -23.84 4.07 -6.43
N ARG A 160 -25.09 4.24 -5.99
CA ARG A 160 -25.63 3.59 -4.79
C ARG A 160 -25.42 2.08 -4.75
N ASP A 161 -25.66 1.41 -5.88
CA ASP A 161 -25.54 -0.04 -6.00
C ASP A 161 -24.07 -0.48 -5.89
N GLU A 162 -23.14 0.30 -6.45
CA GLU A 162 -21.70 0.06 -6.31
C GLU A 162 -21.22 0.29 -4.87
N ILE A 163 -21.68 1.35 -4.21
CA ILE A 163 -21.40 1.63 -2.79
C ILE A 163 -21.83 0.43 -1.94
N ARG A 164 -23.08 -0.02 -2.12
CA ARG A 164 -23.64 -1.17 -1.41
C ARG A 164 -22.80 -2.43 -1.65
N LYS A 165 -22.38 -2.67 -2.91
CA LYS A 165 -21.57 -3.84 -3.26
C LYS A 165 -20.17 -3.78 -2.65
N ILE A 166 -19.54 -2.61 -2.65
CA ILE A 166 -18.23 -2.42 -2.02
C ILE A 166 -18.32 -2.69 -0.52
N ILE A 167 -19.36 -2.19 0.17
CA ILE A 167 -19.57 -2.44 1.61
C ILE A 167 -19.72 -3.94 1.87
N GLU A 168 -20.49 -4.66 1.04
CA GLU A 168 -20.66 -6.11 1.16
C GLU A 168 -19.32 -6.86 1.04
N ILE A 169 -18.51 -6.53 0.03
CA ILE A 169 -17.19 -7.13 -0.17
C ILE A 169 -16.29 -6.85 1.03
N ARG A 170 -16.23 -5.60 1.50
CA ARG A 170 -15.40 -5.20 2.65
C ARG A 170 -15.81 -5.86 3.95
N ALA A 171 -17.11 -6.01 4.19
CA ALA A 171 -17.63 -6.73 5.34
C ALA A 171 -17.24 -8.22 5.27
N GLN A 172 -17.36 -8.85 4.10
CA GLN A 172 -16.96 -10.24 3.89
C GLN A 172 -15.46 -10.45 4.09
N GLU A 173 -14.60 -9.59 3.54
CA GLU A 173 -13.14 -9.62 3.74
C GLU A 173 -12.77 -9.51 5.22
N SER A 174 -13.53 -8.72 5.98
CA SER A 174 -13.32 -8.51 7.41
C SER A 174 -13.99 -9.56 8.30
N GLY A 175 -14.70 -10.54 7.71
CA GLY A 175 -15.45 -11.56 8.46
C GLY A 175 -16.64 -11.01 9.26
N ILE A 176 -17.19 -9.86 8.86
CA ILE A 176 -18.30 -9.18 9.54
C ILE A 176 -19.61 -9.55 8.85
N VAL A 177 -20.55 -10.12 9.59
CA VAL A 177 -21.90 -10.42 9.09
C VAL A 177 -22.79 -9.21 9.32
N LEU A 178 -23.38 -8.67 8.25
CA LEU A 178 -24.29 -7.53 8.30
C LEU A 178 -25.74 -7.97 8.08
N SER A 179 -26.68 -7.41 8.85
CA SER A 179 -28.11 -7.42 8.49
C SER A 179 -28.40 -6.59 7.24
N GLU A 180 -29.56 -6.79 6.61
CA GLU A 180 -29.96 -5.99 5.44
C GLU A 180 -30.15 -4.51 5.77
N GLU A 181 -30.69 -4.23 6.96
CA GLU A 181 -30.92 -2.89 7.46
C GLU A 181 -29.60 -2.17 7.78
N ALA A 182 -28.62 -2.89 8.35
CA ALA A 182 -27.28 -2.34 8.57
C ALA A 182 -26.58 -2.00 7.25
N LYS A 183 -26.68 -2.88 6.24
CA LYS A 183 -26.14 -2.63 4.90
C LYS A 183 -26.76 -1.40 4.25
N GLU A 184 -28.07 -1.26 4.34
CA GLU A 184 -28.79 -0.11 3.79
C GLU A 184 -28.37 1.20 4.48
N MET A 185 -28.23 1.19 5.80
CA MET A 185 -27.76 2.34 6.56
C MET A 185 -26.32 2.73 6.19
N LEU A 186 -25.41 1.75 6.11
CA LEU A 186 -24.02 2.01 5.70
C LEU A 186 -23.94 2.53 4.26
N THR A 187 -24.78 2.02 3.36
CA THR A 187 -24.86 2.49 1.97
C THR A 187 -25.28 3.95 1.94
N LYS A 188 -26.33 4.31 2.70
CA LYS A 188 -26.79 5.69 2.82
C LYS A 188 -25.70 6.62 3.38
N LEU A 189 -24.98 6.19 4.42
CA LEU A 189 -23.84 6.95 4.97
C LEU A 189 -22.70 7.09 3.96
N GLY A 190 -22.50 6.09 3.09
CA GLY A 190 -21.53 6.16 2.00
C GLY A 190 -21.89 7.21 0.94
N GLU A 191 -23.19 7.35 0.63
CA GLU A 191 -23.73 8.37 -0.29
C GLU A 191 -23.70 9.77 0.32
N GLU A 192 -24.11 9.93 1.57
CA GLU A 192 -24.22 11.24 2.24
C GLU A 192 -22.85 11.79 2.65
N ASN A 193 -21.88 10.92 2.94
CA ASN A 193 -20.54 11.30 3.40
C ASN A 193 -19.44 10.84 2.44
N SER A 194 -18.87 9.67 2.68
CA SER A 194 -17.82 9.09 1.84
C SER A 194 -17.73 7.57 2.02
N MET A 195 -17.25 6.89 0.99
CA MET A 195 -16.96 5.45 1.08
C MET A 195 -15.95 5.09 2.16
N ARG A 196 -14.96 5.95 2.39
CA ARG A 196 -13.97 5.76 3.46
C ARG A 196 -14.65 5.75 4.83
N TYR A 197 -15.55 6.70 5.07
CA TYR A 197 -16.29 6.77 6.34
C TYR A 197 -17.18 5.54 6.54
N ALA A 198 -18.00 5.17 5.56
CA ALA A 198 -18.89 4.02 5.65
C ALA A 198 -18.12 2.70 5.90
N THR A 199 -16.97 2.51 5.25
CA THR A 199 -16.13 1.32 5.45
C THR A 199 -15.43 1.32 6.81
N GLN A 200 -14.98 2.48 7.29
CA GLN A 200 -14.38 2.61 8.63
C GLN A 200 -15.38 2.33 9.76
N LEU A 201 -16.68 2.60 9.55
CA LEU A 201 -17.73 2.30 10.53
C LEU A 201 -17.99 0.80 10.73
N LEU A 202 -17.55 -0.08 9.83
CA LEU A 202 -17.73 -1.53 9.97
C LEU A 202 -17.11 -2.08 11.25
N ALA A 203 -15.88 -1.67 11.56
CA ALA A 203 -15.16 -2.13 12.75
C ALA A 203 -15.84 -1.69 14.07
N PRO A 204 -16.14 -0.41 14.33
CA PRO A 204 -16.82 -0.01 15.56
C PRO A 204 -18.25 -0.56 15.64
N ALA A 205 -18.99 -0.67 14.53
CA ALA A 205 -20.30 -1.31 14.54
C ALA A 205 -20.21 -2.80 14.92
N PHE A 206 -19.17 -3.50 14.46
CA PHE A 206 -18.93 -4.89 14.85
C PHE A 206 -18.59 -5.05 16.33
N GLU A 207 -17.79 -4.14 16.89
CA GLU A 207 -17.52 -4.15 18.34
C GLU A 207 -18.79 -3.88 19.16
N TYR A 208 -19.69 -3.00 18.69
CA TYR A 208 -20.99 -2.82 19.35
C TYR A 208 -21.87 -4.08 19.28
N ALA A 209 -21.91 -4.77 18.15
CA ALA A 209 -22.62 -6.04 18.02
C ALA A 209 -22.08 -7.08 19.02
N LYS A 210 -20.76 -7.18 19.17
CA LYS A 210 -20.13 -8.06 20.17
C LYS A 210 -20.50 -7.69 21.60
N LEU A 211 -20.52 -6.39 21.93
CA LEU A 211 -20.92 -5.91 23.26
C LEU A 211 -22.38 -6.27 23.59
N ARG A 212 -23.24 -6.32 22.57
CA ARG A 212 -24.63 -6.81 22.69
C ARG A 212 -24.72 -8.34 22.76
N GLY A 213 -23.63 -9.06 22.49
CA GLY A 213 -23.58 -10.52 22.44
C GLY A 213 -24.03 -11.11 21.10
N SER A 214 -24.07 -10.30 20.03
CA SER A 214 -24.40 -10.74 18.67
C SER A 214 -23.15 -10.86 17.80
N SER A 215 -23.12 -11.86 16.93
CA SER A 215 -22.11 -11.98 15.87
C SER A 215 -22.51 -11.27 14.56
N GLN A 216 -23.73 -10.73 14.50
CA GLN A 216 -24.27 -10.01 13.36
C GLN A 216 -24.47 -8.54 13.72
N VAL A 217 -23.99 -7.65 12.85
CA VAL A 217 -24.18 -6.21 12.96
C VAL A 217 -25.58 -5.83 12.51
N GLU A 218 -26.30 -5.17 13.40
CA GLU A 218 -27.65 -4.67 13.19
C GLU A 218 -27.67 -3.14 13.00
N LEU A 219 -28.83 -2.62 12.59
CA LEU A 219 -29.03 -1.19 12.35
C LEU A 219 -28.65 -0.33 13.57
N GLU A 220 -28.96 -0.80 14.78
CA GLU A 220 -28.64 -0.08 16.01
C GLU A 220 -27.13 0.06 16.26
N ASP A 221 -26.36 -0.95 15.89
CA ASP A 221 -24.91 -0.97 16.04
C ASP A 221 -24.27 0.07 15.10
N VAL A 222 -24.75 0.16 13.86
CA VAL A 222 -24.31 1.16 12.87
C VAL A 222 -24.70 2.57 13.30
N LYS A 223 -25.94 2.78 13.75
CA LYS A 223 -26.40 4.10 14.23
C LYS A 223 -25.55 4.58 15.39
N ARG A 224 -25.34 3.72 16.38
CA ARG A 224 -24.49 4.03 17.53
C ARG A 224 -23.06 4.36 17.13
N ALA A 225 -22.49 3.63 16.17
CA ALA A 225 -21.17 3.95 15.64
C ALA A 225 -21.15 5.33 14.95
N SER A 226 -22.15 5.64 14.13
CA SER A 226 -22.23 6.93 13.42
C SER A 226 -22.49 8.14 14.33
N GLU A 227 -23.08 7.95 15.51
CA GLU A 227 -23.28 9.02 16.49
C GLU A 227 -21.98 9.38 17.23
N VAL A 228 -21.11 8.39 17.46
CA VAL A 228 -19.86 8.56 18.21
C VAL A 228 -18.72 8.98 17.29
N PHE A 229 -18.59 8.33 16.14
CA PHE A 229 -17.54 8.59 15.17
C PHE A 229 -18.10 9.48 14.07
N VAL A 230 -18.02 10.79 14.27
CA VAL A 230 -18.49 11.78 13.28
C VAL A 230 -17.56 11.85 12.07
N ASP A 231 -18.12 12.16 10.90
CA ASP A 231 -17.32 12.35 9.68
C ASP A 231 -16.54 13.69 9.70
N VAL A 232 -15.59 13.84 8.77
CA VAL A 232 -14.69 15.01 8.69
C VAL A 232 -15.46 16.33 8.54
N SER A 233 -16.58 16.34 7.81
CA SER A 233 -17.39 17.55 7.60
C SER A 233 -18.08 17.96 8.89
N GLN A 234 -18.72 17.02 9.57
CA GLN A 234 -19.35 17.25 10.87
C GLN A 234 -18.33 17.67 11.95
N SER A 235 -17.15 17.04 11.96
CA SER A 235 -16.06 17.42 12.86
C SER A 235 -15.58 18.85 12.60
N SER A 236 -15.47 19.26 11.33
CA SER A 236 -15.05 20.61 10.95
C SER A 236 -16.09 21.66 11.36
N GLU A 237 -17.39 21.38 11.20
CA GLU A 237 -18.46 22.26 11.68
C GLU A 237 -18.50 22.36 13.20
N TYR A 238 -18.28 21.25 13.89
CA TYR A 238 -18.18 21.23 15.35
C TYR A 238 -17.03 22.13 15.82
N LEU A 239 -15.84 21.98 15.23
CA LEU A 239 -14.67 22.80 15.55
C LEU A 239 -14.91 24.29 15.29
N LYS A 240 -15.51 24.67 14.15
CA LYS A 240 -15.86 26.08 13.87
C LYS A 240 -16.79 26.68 14.93
N LYS A 241 -17.81 25.94 15.37
CA LYS A 241 -18.72 26.37 16.45
C LYS A 241 -17.98 26.56 17.79
N TRP A 242 -16.93 25.77 18.04
CA TRP A 242 -16.11 25.90 19.25
C TRP A 242 -15.05 27.00 19.13
N GLU A 243 -14.45 27.22 17.96
CA GLU A 243 -13.56 28.35 17.70
C GLU A 243 -14.28 29.68 17.97
N GLU A 244 -15.52 29.84 17.50
CA GLU A 244 -16.33 31.03 17.79
C GLU A 244 -16.60 31.25 19.28
N ARG A 245 -16.62 30.18 20.08
CA ARG A 245 -16.80 30.24 21.54
C ARG A 245 -15.48 30.46 22.28
N MET A 246 -14.37 29.91 21.80
CA MET A 246 -13.06 30.03 22.42
C MET A 246 -12.37 31.36 22.10
N ILE A 247 -12.59 31.94 20.91
CA ILE A 247 -12.03 33.25 20.53
C ILE A 247 -12.75 34.41 21.25
N LYS A 248 -13.91 34.16 21.88
CA LYS A 248 -14.65 35.14 22.70
C LYS A 248 -14.43 34.98 24.22
N GLY A 249 -13.45 34.19 24.64
CA GLY A 249 -13.04 34.01 26.04
C GLY A 249 -11.80 34.81 26.41
#